data_AF-A0AAV1Q1I7-F1
#
_entry.id   AF-A0AAV1Q1I7-F1
#
_cell.length_a   1.000
_cell.length_b   1.000
_cell.length_c   1.000
_cell.angle_alpha   90.00
_cell.angle_beta   90.00
_cell.angle_gamma   90.00
#
_symmetry.space_group_name_H-M   'P 1'
#
loop_
_entity.id
_entity.type
_entity.pdbx_description
1 polymer ?
#
loop_
_entity_poly.entity_id
_entity_poly.type
_entity_poly.pdbx_seq_one_letter_code
_entity_poly.pdbx_strand_id
1 'polypeptide(L)'
;MSDHVNQTATRTQGVPTNKKQCKSAYTADNASVNYGENNSVFQKLKADNSDIIKANCMAFLNNILKIFYDVELLFQGQDGTICELYDIMFTLKTKLQQQQIDSFFGMETSTIVQQFPDQKAATIKHDFSNFYKTALNYLEKWYDFTNNNYQKNVACLALKSSFTFSQLSDAVEALQIGGKLDMDELYEE
;
A
#
# COMPACT_ATOMS: atom_id res chain seq x y z
N MET A 1 83.52 32.52 48.43
CA MET A 1 82.61 32.60 49.58
C MET A 1 81.24 32.22 49.04
N SER A 2 81.03 30.92 48.92
CA SER A 2 80.36 30.10 49.95
C SER A 2 78.86 30.37 49.95
N ASP A 3 77.97 29.40 49.97
CA ASP A 3 77.98 27.95 49.80
C ASP A 3 76.52 27.57 50.02
N HIS A 4 76.02 26.56 49.29
CA HIS A 4 74.99 25.62 49.75
C HIS A 4 73.55 26.18 50.00
N VAL A 5 72.44 25.54 49.59
CA VAL A 5 72.04 24.13 49.43
C VAL A 5 70.89 24.14 48.38
N ASN A 6 70.98 23.44 47.23
CA ASN A 6 70.51 22.05 47.00
C ASN A 6 69.00 21.85 47.26
N GLN A 7 68.19 21.08 46.53
CA GLN A 7 68.28 20.09 45.43
C GLN A 7 66.78 19.72 45.21
N THR A 8 66.21 19.26 44.09
CA THR A 8 66.50 18.12 43.18
C THR A 8 65.34 18.14 42.14
N ALA A 9 65.55 18.07 40.83
CA ALA A 9 65.60 16.85 39.97
C ALA A 9 64.22 16.11 39.88
N THR A 10 63.69 15.59 38.75
CA THR A 10 64.24 15.22 37.43
C THR A 10 63.13 14.82 36.44
N ARG A 11 63.38 15.12 35.15
CA ARG A 11 63.05 14.46 33.86
C ARG A 11 62.13 13.19 33.77
N THR A 12 61.16 13.29 32.84
CA THR A 12 60.73 12.35 31.74
C THR A 12 60.49 10.85 31.95
N GLN A 13 59.30 10.36 31.57
CA GLN A 13 58.97 9.50 30.40
C GLN A 13 57.72 8.62 30.64
N GLY A 14 56.92 8.38 29.58
CA GLY A 14 56.06 7.17 29.48
C GLY A 14 54.60 7.38 29.03
N VAL A 15 54.30 7.04 27.77
CA VAL A 15 52.98 6.58 27.29
C VAL A 15 53.01 5.04 27.40
N PRO A 16 51.99 4.28 27.88
CA PRO A 16 50.81 3.96 27.06
C PRO A 16 49.47 3.56 27.74
N THR A 17 48.41 3.63 26.91
CA THR A 17 47.19 2.77 26.81
C THR A 17 46.06 2.75 27.86
N ASN A 18 44.86 3.10 27.33
CA ASN A 18 43.55 2.41 27.41
C ASN A 18 42.38 2.99 28.27
N LYS A 19 41.31 3.33 27.51
CA LYS A 19 39.84 3.20 27.76
C LYS A 19 39.04 4.28 28.54
N LYS A 20 38.26 5.01 27.73
CA LYS A 20 36.79 5.29 27.76
C LYS A 20 36.20 6.42 28.65
N GLN A 21 35.44 7.29 27.93
CA GLN A 21 34.28 8.14 28.32
C GLN A 21 34.57 9.39 29.18
N CYS A 22 33.96 10.58 29.04
CA CYS A 22 32.64 10.98 28.52
C CYS A 22 32.60 12.51 28.20
N LYS A 23 31.85 12.90 27.15
CA LYS A 23 31.17 14.19 26.84
C LYS A 23 31.62 15.50 27.54
N SER A 24 32.02 16.50 26.74
CA SER A 24 31.50 17.88 26.79
C SER A 24 32.15 18.73 25.69
N ALA A 25 31.40 19.07 24.65
CA ALA A 25 31.55 20.30 23.85
C ALA A 25 30.49 20.31 22.73
N TYR A 26 29.23 20.55 23.10
CA TYR A 26 28.17 20.98 22.16
C TYR A 26 27.84 22.45 22.39
N THR A 27 28.85 23.26 22.67
CA THR A 27 28.68 24.70 22.75
C THR A 27 29.89 25.37 22.12
N ALA A 28 29.60 26.14 21.07
CA ALA A 28 30.49 26.99 20.29
C ALA A 28 31.28 26.28 19.17
N ASP A 29 30.67 26.25 17.98
CA ASP A 29 31.30 26.98 16.89
C ASP A 29 30.23 27.63 15.99
N ASN A 30 30.47 28.90 15.69
CA ASN A 30 29.56 29.81 15.03
C ASN A 30 29.26 29.35 13.59
N ALA A 31 28.06 28.80 13.37
CA ALA A 31 27.48 28.81 12.04
C ALA A 31 27.10 30.26 11.71
N SER A 32 27.95 30.95 10.95
CA SER A 32 27.61 32.25 10.38
C SER A 32 26.27 32.11 9.65
N VAL A 33 25.31 32.89 10.13
CA VAL A 33 23.91 32.87 9.76
C VAL A 33 23.76 33.46 8.37
N ASN A 34 24.23 32.77 7.32
CA ASN A 34 23.86 33.10 5.95
C ASN A 34 22.51 32.43 5.63
N TYR A 35 21.48 32.89 6.34
CA TYR A 35 20.07 32.51 6.13
C TYR A 35 19.41 33.32 5.01
N GLY A 36 20.05 34.38 4.54
CA GLY A 36 19.55 35.25 3.48
C GLY A 36 20.43 35.12 2.26
N GLU A 37 20.09 34.18 1.37
CA GLU A 37 20.02 34.46 -0.08
C GLU A 37 19.82 33.19 -0.92
N ASN A 38 20.24 31.98 -0.49
CA ASN A 38 20.10 30.79 -1.34
C ASN A 38 19.99 29.47 -0.54
N ASN A 39 18.89 28.72 -0.76
CA ASN A 39 18.86 27.26 -0.60
C ASN A 39 19.37 26.69 0.74
N SER A 40 18.70 26.98 1.87
CA SER A 40 19.04 26.28 3.11
C SER A 40 18.82 24.77 2.95
N VAL A 41 19.71 23.97 3.52
CA VAL A 41 19.60 22.50 3.55
C VAL A 41 18.20 22.07 4.02
N PHE A 42 17.62 22.79 4.99
CA PHE A 42 16.26 22.55 5.47
C PHE A 42 15.17 22.82 4.41
N GLN A 43 15.30 23.89 3.59
CA GLN A 43 14.34 24.17 2.52
C GLN A 43 14.42 23.13 1.40
N LYS A 44 15.63 22.71 1.01
CA LYS A 44 15.83 21.61 0.06
C LYS A 44 15.30 20.30 0.61
N LEU A 45 15.66 19.92 1.84
CA LEU A 45 15.08 18.75 2.50
C LEU A 45 13.56 18.85 2.60
N LYS A 46 12.97 20.02 2.87
CA LYS A 46 11.52 20.17 2.93
C LYS A 46 10.85 20.02 1.55
N ALA A 47 11.46 20.56 0.50
CA ALA A 47 11.02 20.41 -0.88
C ALA A 47 11.14 18.95 -1.34
N ASP A 48 12.30 18.33 -1.14
CA ASP A 48 12.57 16.93 -1.45
C ASP A 48 11.63 16.01 -0.66
N ASN A 49 11.40 16.28 0.64
CA ASN A 49 10.40 15.54 1.43
C ASN A 49 8.98 15.68 0.85
N SER A 50 8.61 16.86 0.34
CA SER A 50 7.31 17.05 -0.29
C SER A 50 7.19 16.28 -1.60
N ASP A 51 8.24 16.24 -2.41
CA ASP A 51 8.23 15.55 -3.69
C ASP A 51 8.34 14.02 -3.52
N ILE A 52 9.05 13.55 -2.49
CA ILE A 52 9.06 12.13 -2.12
C ILE A 52 7.70 11.69 -1.58
N ILE A 53 6.99 12.51 -0.78
CA ILE A 53 5.61 12.20 -0.35
C ILE A 53 4.68 12.12 -1.57
N LYS A 54 4.77 13.06 -2.51
CA LYS A 54 3.99 13.02 -3.76
C LYS A 54 4.33 11.78 -4.60
N ALA A 55 5.62 11.44 -4.72
CA ALA A 55 6.07 10.25 -5.45
C ALA A 55 5.54 8.96 -4.81
N ASN A 56 5.52 8.89 -3.47
CA ASN A 56 4.98 7.77 -2.72
C ASN A 56 3.47 7.59 -2.98
N CYS A 57 2.70 8.68 -2.86
CA CYS A 57 1.28 8.67 -3.20
C CYS A 57 1.03 8.30 -4.67
N MET A 58 1.84 8.82 -5.59
CA MET A 58 1.71 8.50 -7.02
C MET A 58 2.02 7.03 -7.31
N ALA A 59 3.08 6.48 -6.74
CA ALA A 59 3.43 5.06 -6.89
C ALA A 59 2.32 4.15 -6.33
N PHE A 60 1.77 4.50 -5.16
CA PHE A 60 0.63 3.81 -4.58
C PHE A 60 -0.61 3.90 -5.51
N LEU A 61 -0.94 5.10 -5.97
CA LEU A 61 -2.07 5.33 -6.88
C LEU A 61 -1.90 4.54 -8.18
N ASN A 62 -0.70 4.51 -8.76
CA ASN A 62 -0.43 3.74 -9.97
C ASN A 62 -0.65 2.23 -9.76
N ASN A 63 -0.19 1.69 -8.61
CA ASN A 63 -0.41 0.28 -8.27
C ASN A 63 -1.91 -0.03 -8.09
N ILE A 64 -2.63 0.81 -7.34
CA ILE A 64 -4.02 0.52 -6.97
C ILE A 64 -5.00 0.80 -8.11
N LEU A 65 -4.81 1.89 -8.87
CA LEU A 65 -5.64 2.24 -10.01
C LEU A 65 -5.54 1.20 -11.12
N LYS A 66 -4.42 0.50 -11.26
CA LYS A 66 -4.30 -0.63 -12.18
C LYS A 66 -5.34 -1.72 -11.90
N ILE A 67 -5.63 -2.01 -10.63
CA ILE A 67 -6.64 -3.03 -10.26
C ILE A 67 -8.04 -2.60 -10.74
N PHE A 68 -8.36 -1.31 -10.60
CA PHE A 68 -9.64 -0.77 -11.07
C PHE A 68 -9.69 -0.70 -12.59
N TYR A 69 -8.59 -0.30 -13.23
CA TYR A 69 -8.48 -0.23 -14.68
C TYR A 69 -8.65 -1.60 -15.35
N ASP A 70 -8.07 -2.65 -14.78
CA ASP A 70 -8.26 -4.02 -15.28
C ASP A 70 -9.75 -4.43 -15.30
N VAL A 71 -10.54 -3.96 -14.32
CA VAL A 71 -11.99 -4.19 -14.25
C VAL A 71 -12.74 -3.33 -15.24
N GLU A 72 -12.36 -2.05 -15.37
CA GLU A 72 -12.96 -1.14 -16.35
C GLU A 72 -12.74 -1.65 -17.78
N LEU A 73 -11.55 -2.16 -18.09
CA LEU A 73 -11.24 -2.75 -19.38
C LEU A 73 -12.13 -3.97 -19.70
N LEU A 74 -12.48 -4.79 -18.70
CA LEU A 74 -13.43 -5.89 -18.88
C LEU A 74 -14.84 -5.40 -19.21
N PHE A 75 -15.24 -4.24 -18.70
CA PHE A 75 -16.52 -3.62 -19.06
C PHE A 75 -16.49 -2.91 -20.42
N GLN A 76 -15.33 -2.41 -20.84
CA GLN A 76 -15.17 -1.69 -22.12
C GLN A 76 -14.91 -2.62 -23.30
N GLY A 77 -14.22 -3.75 -23.07
CA GLY A 77 -14.13 -4.82 -24.03
C GLY A 77 -15.52 -5.37 -24.27
N GLN A 78 -15.94 -5.53 -25.52
CA GLN A 78 -17.27 -6.03 -25.91
C GLN A 78 -17.59 -7.46 -25.43
N ASP A 79 -16.73 -8.03 -24.59
CA ASP A 79 -16.77 -9.40 -24.08
C ASP A 79 -17.37 -9.49 -22.66
N GLY A 80 -17.49 -8.38 -21.92
CA GLY A 80 -18.03 -8.39 -20.56
C GLY A 80 -19.56 -8.51 -20.55
N THR A 81 -20.08 -9.69 -20.21
CA THR A 81 -21.52 -9.95 -20.09
C THR A 81 -22.03 -9.71 -18.67
N ILE A 82 -23.34 -9.50 -18.54
CA ILE A 82 -24.01 -9.42 -17.22
C ILE A 82 -23.80 -10.69 -16.39
N CYS A 83 -23.62 -11.83 -17.05
CA CYS A 83 -23.37 -13.13 -16.42
C CYS A 83 -21.99 -13.18 -15.76
N GLU A 84 -21.03 -12.35 -16.19
CA GLU A 84 -19.68 -12.31 -15.61
C GLU A 84 -19.53 -11.22 -14.54
N LEU A 85 -20.51 -10.33 -14.41
CA LEU A 85 -20.42 -9.15 -13.54
C LEU A 85 -20.13 -9.55 -12.08
N TYR A 86 -20.75 -10.62 -11.58
CA TYR A 86 -20.49 -11.10 -10.24
C TYR A 86 -19.05 -11.52 -10.03
N ASP A 87 -18.50 -12.33 -10.94
CA ASP A 87 -17.12 -12.80 -10.85
C ASP A 87 -16.11 -11.65 -11.00
N ILE A 88 -16.40 -10.68 -11.87
CA ILE A 88 -15.58 -9.49 -12.06
C ILE A 88 -15.52 -8.66 -10.76
N MET A 89 -16.69 -8.34 -10.20
CA MET A 89 -16.77 -7.55 -8.96
C MET A 89 -16.19 -8.31 -7.78
N PHE A 90 -16.42 -9.62 -7.69
CA PHE A 90 -15.85 -10.47 -6.64
C PHE A 90 -14.33 -10.51 -6.75
N THR A 91 -13.78 -10.66 -7.95
CA THR A 91 -12.33 -10.62 -8.20
C THR A 91 -11.71 -9.29 -7.79
N LEU A 92 -12.35 -8.16 -8.11
CA LEU A 92 -11.92 -6.83 -7.66
C LEU A 92 -11.85 -6.77 -6.13
N LYS A 93 -12.93 -7.16 -5.45
CA LYS A 93 -13.00 -7.20 -3.99
C LYS A 93 -11.88 -8.06 -3.40
N THR A 94 -11.72 -9.29 -3.88
CA THR A 94 -10.70 -10.22 -3.36
C THR A 94 -9.28 -9.69 -3.56
N LYS A 95 -8.96 -9.10 -4.72
CA LYS A 95 -7.64 -8.49 -4.95
C LYS A 95 -7.35 -7.35 -3.96
N LEU A 96 -8.33 -6.48 -3.72
CA LEU A 96 -8.19 -5.37 -2.75
C LEU A 96 -8.05 -5.87 -1.32
N GLN A 97 -8.85 -6.88 -0.92
CA GLN A 97 -8.76 -7.50 0.40
C GLN A 97 -7.41 -8.18 0.63
N GLN A 98 -6.92 -8.92 -0.37
CA GLN A 98 -5.63 -9.61 -0.26
C GLN A 98 -4.49 -8.60 -0.09
N GLN A 99 -4.46 -7.53 -0.90
CA GLN A 99 -3.43 -6.49 -0.73
C GLN A 99 -3.51 -5.77 0.61
N GLN A 100 -4.71 -5.58 1.17
CA GLN A 100 -4.89 -5.03 2.50
C GLN A 100 -4.34 -5.96 3.59
N ILE A 101 -4.69 -7.26 3.53
CA ILE A 101 -4.23 -8.28 4.50
C ILE A 101 -2.71 -8.38 4.47
N ASP A 102 -2.13 -8.40 3.27
CA ASP A 102 -0.68 -8.51 3.08
C ASP A 102 0.06 -7.20 3.36
N SER A 103 -0.68 -6.10 3.63
CA SER A 103 -0.13 -4.74 3.71
C SER A 103 0.76 -4.41 2.51
N PHE A 104 0.33 -4.87 1.32
CA PHE A 104 1.04 -4.68 0.07
C PHE A 104 0.54 -3.40 -0.60
N PHE A 105 1.45 -2.46 -0.87
CA PHE A 105 1.14 -1.15 -1.45
C PHE A 105 1.75 -0.94 -2.84
N GLY A 106 2.30 -2.00 -3.43
CA GLY A 106 3.14 -1.95 -4.63
C GLY A 106 4.63 -1.99 -4.27
N MET A 107 5.44 -2.56 -5.18
CA MET A 107 6.88 -2.71 -5.00
C MET A 107 7.58 -1.34 -4.93
N GLU A 108 7.28 -0.46 -5.88
CA GLU A 108 7.85 0.89 -5.94
C GLU A 108 7.49 1.72 -4.70
N THR A 109 6.21 1.69 -4.29
CA THR A 109 5.74 2.29 -3.03
C THR A 109 6.53 1.77 -1.83
N SER A 110 6.74 0.46 -1.75
CA SER A 110 7.48 -0.16 -0.65
C SER A 110 8.94 0.30 -0.61
N THR A 111 9.60 0.43 -1.76
CA THR A 111 10.96 0.97 -1.87
C THR A 111 11.03 2.42 -1.41
N ILE A 112 10.06 3.27 -1.80
CA ILE A 112 10.02 4.67 -1.38
C ILE A 112 9.73 4.79 0.12
N VAL A 113 8.80 4.00 0.67
CA VAL A 113 8.46 4.00 2.10
C VAL A 113 9.66 3.64 2.98
N GLN A 114 10.53 2.72 2.54
CA GLN A 114 11.74 2.32 3.27
C GLN A 114 12.77 3.45 3.46
N GLN A 115 12.68 4.54 2.69
CA GLN A 115 13.58 5.69 2.80
C GLN A 115 13.19 6.62 3.97
N PHE A 116 12.01 6.43 4.56
CA PHE A 116 11.51 7.26 5.66
C PHE A 116 11.83 6.68 7.05
N PRO A 117 11.95 7.52 8.09
CA PRO A 117 11.98 7.06 9.47
C PRO A 117 10.72 6.24 9.81
N ASP A 118 10.87 5.25 10.70
CA ASP A 118 9.82 4.29 11.07
C ASP A 118 8.48 4.94 11.41
N GLN A 119 8.49 6.05 12.14
CA GLN A 119 7.26 6.76 12.50
C GLN A 119 6.51 7.31 11.28
N LYS A 120 7.22 7.92 10.32
CA LYS A 120 6.61 8.45 9.09
C LYS A 120 6.17 7.32 8.17
N ALA A 121 6.99 6.28 8.04
CA ALA A 121 6.65 5.08 7.27
C ALA A 121 5.38 4.41 7.81
N ALA A 122 5.21 4.35 9.14
CA ALA A 122 4.01 3.83 9.77
C ALA A 122 2.77 4.68 9.46
N THR A 123 2.87 6.01 9.50
CA THR A 123 1.77 6.91 9.11
C THR A 123 1.36 6.70 7.65
N ILE A 124 2.33 6.65 6.73
CA ILE A 124 2.05 6.44 5.30
C ILE A 124 1.36 5.09 5.07
N LYS A 125 1.87 4.01 5.67
CA LYS A 125 1.25 2.68 5.56
C LYS A 125 -0.16 2.67 6.13
N HIS A 126 -0.40 3.35 7.25
CA HIS A 126 -1.73 3.47 7.83
C HIS A 126 -2.70 4.19 6.89
N ASP A 127 -2.27 5.27 6.25
CA ASP A 127 -3.09 6.01 5.28
C ASP A 127 -3.45 5.14 4.06
N PHE A 128 -2.51 4.35 3.56
CA PHE A 128 -2.78 3.40 2.48
C PHE A 128 -3.69 2.24 2.90
N SER A 129 -3.52 1.71 4.11
CA SER A 129 -4.46 0.72 4.67
C SER A 129 -5.87 1.29 4.81
N ASN A 130 -6.01 2.57 5.15
CA ASN A 130 -7.29 3.26 5.19
C ASN A 130 -7.89 3.46 3.79
N PHE A 131 -7.06 3.66 2.76
CA PHE A 131 -7.55 3.68 1.38
C PHE A 131 -8.21 2.34 1.03
N TYR A 132 -7.54 1.20 1.26
CA TYR A 132 -8.12 -0.13 1.01
C TYR A 132 -9.42 -0.33 1.76
N LYS A 133 -9.44 0.00 3.06
CA LYS A 133 -10.65 -0.09 3.90
C LYS A 133 -11.79 0.73 3.31
N THR A 134 -11.51 1.95 2.87
CA THR A 134 -12.52 2.84 2.29
C THR A 134 -13.04 2.31 0.96
N ALA A 135 -12.16 1.83 0.09
CA ALA A 135 -12.53 1.24 -1.20
C ALA A 135 -13.40 -0.02 -1.01
N LEU A 136 -13.03 -0.91 -0.08
CA LEU A 136 -13.79 -2.11 0.23
C LEU A 136 -15.15 -1.79 0.82
N ASN A 137 -15.21 -0.88 1.80
CA ASN A 137 -16.49 -0.42 2.35
C ASN A 137 -17.40 0.18 1.28
N TYR A 138 -16.81 0.92 0.32
CA TYR A 138 -17.57 1.47 -0.80
C TYR A 138 -18.12 0.36 -1.69
N LEU A 139 -17.29 -0.61 -2.09
CA LEU A 139 -17.73 -1.75 -2.89
C LEU A 139 -18.84 -2.54 -2.20
N GLU A 140 -18.69 -2.87 -0.93
CA GLU A 140 -19.68 -3.64 -0.17
C GLU A 140 -20.97 -2.86 0.10
N LYS A 141 -20.91 -1.52 0.10
CA LYS A 141 -22.10 -0.68 0.21
C LYS A 141 -22.93 -0.68 -1.06
N TRP A 142 -22.28 -0.73 -2.23
CA TRP A 142 -22.95 -0.53 -3.52
C TRP A 142 -23.15 -1.81 -4.32
N TYR A 143 -22.51 -2.90 -3.93
CA TYR A 143 -22.59 -4.18 -4.62
C TYR A 143 -22.89 -5.31 -3.62
N ASP A 144 -23.87 -6.14 -3.95
CA ASP A 144 -24.26 -7.29 -3.14
C ASP A 144 -23.33 -8.48 -3.39
N PHE A 145 -22.47 -8.79 -2.42
CA PHE A 145 -21.57 -9.95 -2.46
C PHE A 145 -22.15 -11.18 -1.75
N THR A 146 -23.44 -11.18 -1.40
CA THR A 146 -24.09 -12.33 -0.76
C THR A 146 -24.46 -13.41 -1.79
N ASN A 147 -24.79 -14.60 -1.28
CA ASN A 147 -25.26 -15.70 -2.12
C ASN A 147 -26.64 -15.44 -2.76
N ASN A 148 -27.36 -14.40 -2.31
CA ASN A 148 -28.70 -14.09 -2.82
C ASN A 148 -28.67 -13.12 -4.01
N ASN A 149 -27.49 -12.63 -4.41
CA ASN A 149 -27.37 -11.77 -5.58
C ASN A 149 -27.73 -12.57 -6.85
N TYR A 150 -28.75 -12.14 -7.59
CA TYR A 150 -29.19 -12.79 -8.82
C TYR A 150 -28.06 -12.94 -9.85
N GLN A 151 -27.10 -11.99 -9.88
CA GLN A 151 -25.95 -12.00 -10.79
C GLN A 151 -25.04 -13.21 -10.55
N LYS A 152 -25.02 -13.73 -9.32
CA LYS A 152 -24.33 -14.97 -8.98
C LYS A 152 -25.03 -16.19 -9.58
N ASN A 153 -26.36 -16.21 -9.54
CA ASN A 153 -27.16 -17.34 -10.01
C ASN A 153 -27.18 -17.44 -11.53
N VAL A 154 -27.06 -16.31 -12.24
CA VAL A 154 -26.99 -16.29 -13.71
C VAL A 154 -25.57 -16.47 -14.27
N ALA A 155 -24.56 -16.65 -13.41
CA ALA A 155 -23.16 -16.77 -13.85
C ALA A 155 -22.92 -18.01 -14.75
N CYS A 156 -23.72 -19.07 -14.57
CA CYS A 156 -23.68 -20.26 -15.42
C CYS A 156 -23.98 -19.93 -16.91
N LEU A 157 -24.75 -18.87 -17.17
CA LEU A 157 -25.10 -18.41 -18.52
C LEU A 157 -23.96 -17.68 -19.23
N ALA A 158 -22.82 -17.48 -18.57
CA ALA A 158 -21.60 -16.98 -19.24
C ALA A 158 -20.96 -18.04 -20.15
N LEU A 159 -21.40 -19.32 -20.08
CA LEU A 159 -20.95 -20.43 -20.92
C LEU A 159 -19.43 -20.65 -20.97
N LYS A 160 -18.72 -20.25 -19.91
CA LYS A 160 -17.26 -20.45 -19.76
C LYS A 160 -16.88 -21.88 -19.41
N SER A 161 -17.84 -22.66 -18.91
CA SER A 161 -17.70 -24.07 -18.54
C SER A 161 -19.04 -24.78 -18.72
N SER A 162 -19.04 -26.11 -18.64
CA SER A 162 -20.27 -26.89 -18.53
C SER A 162 -21.09 -26.44 -17.32
N PHE A 163 -22.40 -26.33 -17.48
CA PHE A 163 -23.34 -26.08 -16.39
C PHE A 163 -24.12 -27.36 -16.06
N THR A 164 -24.88 -27.31 -14.96
CA THR A 164 -25.79 -28.37 -14.51
C THR A 164 -27.23 -27.89 -14.58
N PHE A 165 -28.19 -28.82 -14.68
CA PHE A 165 -29.62 -28.49 -14.61
C PHE A 165 -30.00 -27.70 -13.36
N SER A 166 -29.36 -27.99 -12.21
CA SER A 166 -29.57 -27.23 -10.97
C SER A 166 -29.19 -25.76 -11.14
N GLN A 167 -28.05 -25.47 -11.77
CA GLN A 167 -27.61 -24.10 -12.02
C GLN A 167 -28.53 -23.36 -13.00
N LEU A 168 -29.09 -24.06 -13.99
CA LEU A 168 -30.11 -23.50 -14.87
C LEU A 168 -31.41 -23.19 -14.10
N SER A 169 -31.85 -24.11 -13.24
CA SER A 169 -33.03 -23.92 -12.40
C SER A 169 -32.87 -22.71 -11.48
N ASP A 170 -31.71 -22.58 -10.83
CA ASP A 170 -31.38 -21.43 -9.97
C ASP A 170 -31.40 -20.10 -10.75
N ALA A 171 -30.90 -20.10 -12.00
CA ALA A 171 -30.92 -18.92 -12.87
C ALA A 171 -32.35 -18.55 -13.27
N VAL A 172 -33.19 -19.53 -13.62
CA VAL A 172 -34.60 -19.33 -13.98
C VAL A 172 -35.40 -18.75 -12.82
N GLU A 173 -35.19 -19.29 -11.62
CA GLU A 173 -35.81 -18.80 -10.40
C GLU A 173 -35.35 -17.36 -10.09
N ALA A 174 -34.04 -17.10 -10.15
CA ALA A 174 -33.47 -15.78 -9.89
C ALA A 174 -33.97 -14.70 -10.88
N LEU A 175 -34.20 -15.08 -12.14
CA LEU A 175 -34.73 -14.20 -13.18
C LEU A 175 -36.27 -14.10 -13.19
N GLN A 176 -36.95 -14.92 -12.39
CA GLN A 176 -38.42 -15.00 -12.33
C GLN A 176 -39.08 -15.28 -13.69
N ILE A 177 -38.45 -16.15 -14.50
CA ILE A 177 -38.91 -16.47 -15.87
C ILE A 177 -39.52 -17.87 -16.03
N GLY A 178 -39.64 -18.66 -14.96
CA GLY A 178 -40.13 -20.04 -15.02
C GLY A 178 -41.53 -20.19 -15.63
N GLY A 179 -42.41 -19.19 -15.49
CA GLY A 179 -43.73 -19.20 -16.13
C GLY A 179 -43.73 -18.99 -17.66
N LYS A 180 -42.56 -18.75 -18.26
CA LYS A 180 -42.36 -18.53 -19.70
C LYS A 180 -41.49 -19.62 -20.35
N LEU A 181 -41.00 -20.56 -19.57
CA LEU A 181 -40.11 -21.64 -20.00
C LEU A 181 -40.80 -22.98 -19.79
N ASP A 182 -40.59 -23.88 -20.74
CA ASP A 182 -40.84 -25.29 -20.50
C ASP A 182 -39.66 -25.84 -19.68
N MET A 183 -39.91 -26.16 -18.42
CA MET A 183 -38.87 -26.64 -17.50
C MET A 183 -38.49 -28.10 -17.77
N ASP A 184 -39.35 -28.87 -18.42
CA ASP A 184 -39.08 -30.27 -18.76
C ASP A 184 -38.11 -30.34 -19.95
N GLU A 185 -38.23 -29.43 -20.93
CA GLU A 185 -37.28 -29.31 -22.05
C GLU A 185 -35.86 -28.98 -21.56
N LEU A 186 -35.71 -28.20 -20.49
CA LEU A 186 -34.41 -27.85 -19.90
C LEU A 186 -33.66 -29.05 -19.30
N TYR A 187 -34.35 -30.16 -18.99
CA TYR A 187 -33.73 -31.37 -18.41
C TYR A 187 -33.12 -32.29 -19.47
N GLU A 188 -33.53 -32.15 -20.74
CA GLU A 188 -33.06 -33.02 -21.83
C GLU A 188 -31.76 -32.52 -22.53
N GLU A 189 -31.21 -31.37 -22.13
CA GLU A 189 -29.92 -30.82 -22.59
C GLU A 189 -28.69 -31.33 -21.81
#